data_AF-A9LGP3-F1
#
_entry.id   AF-A9LGP3-F1
#
_cell.length_a   1.000
_cell.length_b   1.000
_cell.length_c   1.000
_cell.angle_alpha   90.00
_cell.angle_beta   90.00
_cell.angle_gamma   90.00
#
_symmetry.space_group_name_H-M   'P 1'
#
loop_
_entity.id
_entity.type
_entity.pdbx_description
1 polymer ?
#
loop_
_entity_poly.entity_id
_entity_poly.type
_entity_poly.pdbx_seq_one_letter_code
_entity_poly.pdbx_strand_id
1 'polypeptide(L)'
;MENLAGIYAIEYLALIPETGDIVIAGPAGPWKTDEIGRSINIKTGLPTLQLDDLVVCLRNAWDNNGKYGCKITPRQPALVATQDFLATSRLKGRAWRDQLRETLGLQDIEVFGIDPETHAGRVLVEADYRMKLVGMGLEKSIPEVPSYLERLQVTPGSQGVPMDVVRWWFTMDYDDIVTDESRQVFTFGGNGVKVLSENELLDQFGNRIHTGKSKGPTAGFANDFTLHFEKLSGHYPIYRELKNLFDLSIAAALIRNQALDRRAGWNLTFFGNPTSDGDFVYHPSSGKVANEVASVMNHRVISERKQRSTVKHTLVGVSGGISFDAMQVVKPSRTITDKSGELSSLQFESNQPAEPTTWWWD
;
A
#
# COMPACT_ATOMS: atom_id res chain seq x y z
N MET A 1 12.02 16.95 -7.77
CA MET A 1 11.77 15.61 -7.21
C MET A 1 12.63 14.69 -8.04
N GLU A 2 13.69 14.17 -7.41
CA GLU A 2 14.74 13.42 -8.10
C GLU A 2 14.30 11.96 -8.29
N ASN A 3 14.57 11.37 -9.46
CA ASN A 3 13.94 10.13 -9.92
C ASN A 3 14.82 8.88 -9.78
N LEU A 4 15.87 8.94 -8.95
CA LEU A 4 16.82 7.84 -8.72
C LEU A 4 17.28 7.19 -10.03
N ALA A 5 17.77 8.01 -10.97
CA ALA A 5 18.24 7.64 -12.30
C ALA A 5 17.20 6.92 -13.17
N GLY A 6 15.91 7.10 -12.86
CA GLY A 6 14.81 6.46 -13.58
C GLY A 6 14.62 4.99 -13.25
N ILE A 7 15.20 4.51 -12.14
CA ILE A 7 14.92 3.16 -11.62
C ILE A 7 13.44 3.04 -11.34
N TYR A 8 12.81 1.94 -11.76
CA TYR A 8 11.37 1.70 -11.55
C TYR A 8 11.07 0.36 -10.85
N ALA A 9 12.10 -0.37 -10.44
CA ALA A 9 12.03 -1.54 -9.59
C ALA A 9 13.36 -1.73 -8.86
N ILE A 10 13.35 -2.23 -7.62
CA ILE A 10 14.56 -2.66 -6.92
C ILE A 10 14.72 -4.16 -7.14
N GLU A 11 15.88 -4.58 -7.62
CA GLU A 11 16.26 -5.99 -7.74
C GLU A 11 17.37 -6.35 -6.76
N TYR A 12 18.27 -5.40 -6.51
CA TYR A 12 19.43 -5.58 -5.65
C TYR A 12 19.68 -4.38 -4.73
N LEU A 13 20.15 -4.68 -3.53
CA LEU A 13 20.83 -3.75 -2.65
C LEU A 13 22.24 -4.29 -2.43
N ALA A 14 23.26 -3.51 -2.77
CA ALA A 14 24.65 -3.93 -2.66
C ALA A 14 25.46 -2.94 -1.81
N LEU A 15 26.38 -3.47 -1.01
CA LEU A 15 27.45 -2.72 -0.38
C LEU A 15 28.73 -2.92 -1.19
N ILE A 16 29.40 -1.84 -1.56
CA ILE A 16 30.74 -1.83 -2.16
C ILE A 16 31.71 -1.25 -1.11
N PRO A 17 32.35 -2.10 -0.27
CA PRO A 17 33.20 -1.62 0.82
C PRO A 17 34.41 -0.82 0.34
N GLU A 18 34.91 -1.11 -0.86
CA GLU A 18 36.11 -0.48 -1.43
C GLU A 18 35.92 1.02 -1.66
N THR A 19 34.70 1.42 -2.05
CA THR A 19 34.35 2.83 -2.29
C THR A 19 33.48 3.43 -1.20
N GLY A 20 32.96 2.61 -0.28
CA GLY A 20 32.03 3.04 0.77
C GLY A 20 30.62 3.33 0.23
N ASP A 21 30.24 2.69 -0.88
CA ASP A 21 28.96 2.94 -1.53
C ASP A 21 27.91 1.89 -1.13
N ILE A 22 26.67 2.34 -1.00
CA ILE A 22 25.48 1.49 -0.95
C ILE A 22 24.70 1.73 -2.23
N VAL A 23 24.54 0.68 -3.02
CA VAL A 23 23.92 0.73 -4.35
C VAL A 23 22.51 0.13 -4.27
N ILE A 24 21.52 0.91 -4.69
CA ILE A 24 20.18 0.41 -5.03
C ILE A 24 20.18 0.20 -6.53
N ALA A 25 19.97 -1.04 -6.97
CA ALA A 25 20.03 -1.41 -8.38
C ALA A 25 18.77 -2.14 -8.83
N GLY A 26 18.44 -1.94 -10.09
CA GLY A 26 17.33 -2.57 -10.79
C GLY A 26 17.12 -1.90 -12.14
N PRO A 27 16.06 -2.27 -12.87
CA PRO A 27 15.83 -1.74 -14.19
C PRO A 27 15.52 -0.24 -14.14
N ALA A 28 16.21 0.50 -15.01
CA ALA A 28 16.15 1.95 -15.12
C ALA A 28 16.01 2.38 -16.59
N GLY A 29 15.60 3.63 -16.81
CA GLY A 29 15.53 4.21 -18.15
C GLY A 29 14.88 5.59 -18.14
N PRO A 30 14.81 6.25 -19.31
CA PRO A 30 14.31 7.61 -19.39
C PRO A 30 12.85 7.70 -18.91
N TRP A 31 12.53 8.79 -18.21
CA TRP A 31 11.23 9.03 -17.62
C TRP A 31 10.58 10.31 -18.17
N LYS A 32 9.29 10.43 -17.93
CA LYS A 32 8.50 11.63 -18.20
C LYS A 32 7.44 11.80 -17.14
N THR A 33 6.91 13.01 -17.00
CA THR A 33 5.72 13.27 -16.18
C THR A 33 4.45 12.90 -16.96
N ASP A 34 3.54 12.15 -16.34
CA ASP A 34 2.22 11.84 -16.91
C ASP A 34 1.19 12.97 -16.71
N GLU A 35 -0.03 12.80 -17.20
CA GLU A 35 -1.10 13.83 -17.16
C GLU A 35 -1.53 14.23 -15.72
N ILE A 36 -1.19 13.41 -14.73
CA ILE A 36 -1.56 13.57 -13.32
C ILE A 36 -0.34 13.82 -12.43
N GLY A 37 0.82 14.11 -13.04
CA GLY A 37 2.02 14.57 -12.35
C GLY A 37 2.97 13.47 -11.85
N ARG A 38 2.75 12.20 -12.21
CA ARG A 38 3.64 11.09 -11.81
C ARG A 38 4.84 11.00 -12.74
N SER A 39 6.01 10.71 -12.19
CA SER A 39 7.18 10.35 -12.99
C SER A 39 7.12 8.88 -13.37
N ILE A 40 7.06 8.60 -14.68
CA ILE A 40 6.92 7.26 -15.24
C ILE A 40 8.00 6.98 -16.27
N ASN A 41 8.48 5.74 -16.31
CA ASN A 41 9.37 5.27 -17.35
C ASN A 41 8.68 5.34 -18.73
N ILE A 42 9.36 5.89 -19.74
CA ILE A 42 8.77 6.13 -21.07
C ILE A 42 8.37 4.83 -21.77
N LYS A 43 9.14 3.74 -21.56
CA LYS A 43 8.94 2.47 -22.26
C LYS A 43 7.89 1.60 -21.57
N THR A 44 7.96 1.50 -20.24
CA THR A 44 7.10 0.58 -19.48
C THR A 44 5.83 1.23 -18.93
N GLY A 45 5.81 2.57 -18.82
CA GLY A 45 4.75 3.31 -18.15
C GLY A 45 4.73 3.12 -16.63
N LEU A 46 5.72 2.44 -16.05
CA LEU A 46 5.80 2.20 -14.61
C LEU A 46 6.36 3.43 -13.89
N PRO A 47 5.81 3.80 -12.72
CA PRO A 47 6.36 4.83 -11.85
C PRO A 47 7.83 4.58 -11.48
N THR A 48 8.65 5.62 -11.55
CA THR A 48 10.04 5.59 -11.08
C THR A 48 10.11 5.76 -9.56
N LEU A 49 11.19 5.27 -8.95
CA LEU A 49 11.50 5.53 -7.56
C LEU A 49 11.79 7.03 -7.36
N GLN A 50 11.44 7.55 -6.18
CA GLN A 50 11.59 8.96 -5.84
C GLN A 50 12.54 9.12 -4.65
N LEU A 51 13.43 10.10 -4.71
CA LEU A 51 14.35 10.41 -3.61
C LEU A 51 13.60 10.81 -2.33
N ASP A 52 12.50 11.56 -2.45
CA ASP A 52 11.65 11.94 -1.32
C ASP A 52 11.18 10.70 -0.55
N ASP A 53 10.73 9.67 -1.26
CA ASP A 53 10.25 8.43 -0.64
C ASP A 53 11.38 7.60 -0.04
N LEU A 54 12.57 7.58 -0.67
CA LEU A 54 13.76 6.94 -0.09
C LEU A 54 14.13 7.59 1.25
N VAL A 55 14.16 8.92 1.31
CA VAL A 55 14.48 9.66 2.54
C VAL A 55 13.44 9.40 3.63
N VAL A 56 12.15 9.39 3.29
CA VAL A 56 11.07 9.02 4.23
C VAL A 56 11.26 7.60 4.76
N CYS A 57 11.57 6.64 3.88
CA CYS A 57 11.84 5.25 4.25
C CYS A 57 13.06 5.11 5.18
N LEU A 58 14.15 5.83 4.89
CA LEU A 58 15.37 5.85 5.72
C LEU A 58 15.05 6.38 7.12
N ARG A 59 14.38 7.52 7.24
CA ARG A 59 13.99 8.09 8.55
C ARG A 59 13.09 7.11 9.32
N ASN A 60 12.08 6.55 8.66
CA ASN A 60 11.19 5.56 9.25
C ASN A 60 11.93 4.31 9.76
N ALA A 61 12.93 3.83 9.02
CA ALA A 61 13.71 2.67 9.42
C ALA A 61 14.42 2.90 10.77
N TRP A 62 14.94 4.11 11.04
CA TRP A 62 15.60 4.45 12.30
C TRP A 62 14.63 4.81 13.42
N ASP A 63 13.60 5.62 13.16
CA ASP A 63 12.73 6.15 14.20
C ASP A 63 11.63 5.18 14.62
N ASN A 64 11.04 4.48 13.64
CA ASN A 64 9.83 3.70 13.80
C ASN A 64 10.05 2.21 13.50
N ASN A 65 11.31 1.78 13.40
CA ASN A 65 11.70 0.41 13.08
C ASN A 65 11.08 -0.12 11.78
N GLY A 66 10.91 0.72 10.76
CA GLY A 66 10.36 0.26 9.49
C GLY A 66 8.85 0.00 9.54
N LYS A 67 8.12 0.57 10.50
CA LYS A 67 6.66 0.40 10.65
C LYS A 67 5.92 1.66 10.23
N TYR A 68 4.93 1.51 9.37
CA TYR A 68 4.02 2.58 8.96
C TYR A 68 2.73 2.03 8.36
N GLY A 69 1.80 2.93 8.09
CA GLY A 69 0.58 2.58 7.40
C GLY A 69 -0.42 3.73 7.37
N CYS A 70 -1.61 3.41 6.91
CA CYS A 70 -2.76 4.30 7.01
C CYS A 70 -4.02 3.54 7.40
N LYS A 71 -5.03 4.25 7.85
CA LYS A 71 -6.38 3.74 8.08
C LYS A 71 -7.38 4.72 7.50
N ILE A 72 -8.45 4.20 6.92
CA ILE A 72 -9.64 4.98 6.59
C ILE A 72 -10.80 4.33 7.32
N THR A 73 -11.31 5.03 8.34
CA THR A 73 -12.19 4.46 9.37
C THR A 73 -13.52 5.20 9.41
N PRO A 74 -14.66 4.50 9.28
CA PRO A 74 -15.97 5.10 9.52
C PRO A 74 -16.12 5.61 10.95
N ARG A 75 -16.77 6.77 11.12
CA ARG A 75 -17.07 7.32 12.44
C ARG A 75 -18.11 6.46 13.16
N GLN A 76 -17.87 6.13 14.43
CA GLN A 76 -18.79 5.31 15.22
C GLN A 76 -20.23 5.87 15.29
N PRO A 77 -20.46 7.18 15.53
CA PRO A 77 -21.81 7.74 15.49
C PRO A 77 -22.51 7.54 14.13
N ALA A 78 -21.75 7.58 13.03
CA ALA A 78 -22.28 7.37 11.68
C ALA A 78 -22.66 5.90 11.44
N LEU A 79 -21.92 4.95 12.02
CA LEU A 79 -22.27 3.53 11.99
C LEU A 79 -23.58 3.25 12.73
N VAL A 80 -23.77 3.83 13.92
CA VAL A 80 -25.03 3.72 14.69
C VAL A 80 -26.20 4.32 13.90
N ALA A 81 -26.05 5.55 13.41
CA ALA A 81 -27.10 6.20 12.61
C ALA A 81 -27.47 5.40 11.36
N THR A 82 -26.48 4.75 10.73
CA THR A 82 -26.69 3.87 9.58
C THR A 82 -27.45 2.59 9.96
N GLN A 83 -27.13 1.96 11.09
CA GLN A 83 -27.86 0.80 11.60
C GLN A 83 -29.33 1.16 11.87
N ASP A 84 -29.58 2.28 12.55
CA ASP A 84 -30.93 2.77 12.86
C ASP A 84 -31.73 3.07 11.60
N PHE A 85 -31.11 3.74 10.62
CA PHE A 85 -31.74 4.02 9.34
C PHE A 85 -32.11 2.74 8.60
N LEU A 86 -31.23 1.74 8.55
CA LEU A 86 -31.53 0.47 7.89
C LEU A 86 -32.64 -0.32 8.58
N ALA A 87 -32.73 -0.24 9.91
CA ALA A 87 -33.78 -0.92 10.69
C ALA A 87 -35.16 -0.26 10.54
N THR A 88 -35.21 1.06 10.35
CA THR A 88 -36.46 1.85 10.44
C THR A 88 -36.95 2.41 9.10
N SER A 89 -36.06 2.55 8.11
CA SER A 89 -36.36 3.29 6.88
C SER A 89 -37.38 2.58 5.99
N ARG A 90 -38.37 3.37 5.55
CA ARG A 90 -39.35 2.96 4.54
C ARG A 90 -39.04 3.54 3.15
N LEU A 91 -37.96 4.32 3.04
CA LEU A 91 -37.56 4.94 1.77
C LEU A 91 -37.21 3.86 0.74
N LYS A 92 -37.32 4.22 -0.55
CA LYS A 92 -36.97 3.34 -1.67
C LYS A 92 -36.19 4.10 -2.74
N GLY A 93 -35.51 3.35 -3.60
CA GLY A 93 -34.87 3.90 -4.79
C GLY A 93 -33.79 4.93 -4.48
N ARG A 94 -33.77 6.04 -5.22
CA ARG A 94 -32.75 7.08 -5.10
C ARG A 94 -32.73 7.73 -3.71
N ALA A 95 -33.88 8.14 -3.18
CA ALA A 95 -33.98 8.79 -1.87
C ALA A 95 -33.40 7.93 -0.73
N TRP A 96 -33.67 6.62 -0.77
CA TRP A 96 -33.09 5.70 0.21
C TRP A 96 -31.55 5.62 0.12
N ARG A 97 -30.99 5.64 -1.10
CA ARG A 97 -29.53 5.59 -1.31
C ARG A 97 -28.85 6.86 -0.85
N ASP A 98 -29.45 8.00 -1.15
CA ASP A 98 -28.87 9.30 -0.81
C ASP A 98 -28.88 9.48 0.72
N GLN A 99 -29.98 9.12 1.38
CA GLN A 99 -30.04 9.12 2.85
C GLN A 99 -29.06 8.13 3.50
N LEU A 100 -28.90 6.93 2.93
CA LEU A 100 -27.94 5.94 3.44
C LEU A 100 -26.49 6.45 3.34
N ARG A 101 -26.14 7.15 2.25
CA ARG A 101 -24.81 7.79 2.12
C ARG A 101 -24.62 8.89 3.14
N GLU A 102 -25.67 9.68 3.37
CA GLU A 102 -25.64 10.76 4.36
C GLU A 102 -25.45 10.24 5.79
N THR A 103 -26.12 9.14 6.17
CA THR A 103 -25.95 8.55 7.52
C THR A 103 -24.55 8.00 7.74
N LEU A 104 -23.92 7.43 6.71
CA LEU A 104 -22.57 6.89 6.80
C LEU A 104 -21.50 8.00 6.79
N GLY A 105 -21.76 9.08 6.06
CA GLY A 105 -20.97 10.31 6.12
C GLY A 105 -19.51 10.16 5.72
N LEU A 106 -18.67 11.01 6.30
CA LEU A 106 -17.22 11.01 6.08
C LEU A 106 -16.53 10.00 6.99
N GLN A 107 -15.41 9.45 6.49
CA GLN A 107 -14.49 8.59 7.23
C GLN A 107 -13.22 9.37 7.55
N ASP A 108 -12.64 9.09 8.70
CA ASP A 108 -11.39 9.72 9.12
C ASP A 108 -10.20 8.97 8.51
N ILE A 109 -9.23 9.74 8.03
CA ILE A 109 -7.96 9.27 7.50
C ILE A 109 -6.88 9.47 8.56
N GLU A 110 -6.15 8.40 8.87
CA GLU A 110 -4.99 8.43 9.76
C GLU A 110 -3.80 7.82 9.03
N VAL A 111 -2.69 8.56 8.91
CA VAL A 111 -1.39 8.01 8.48
C VAL A 111 -0.48 7.98 9.70
N PHE A 112 0.29 6.90 9.85
CA PHE A 112 1.17 6.70 11.00
C PHE A 112 2.52 6.13 10.57
N GLY A 113 3.57 6.40 11.36
CA GLY A 113 4.95 5.96 11.12
C GLY A 113 5.72 6.78 10.09
N ILE A 114 5.03 7.49 9.20
CA ILE A 114 5.60 8.46 8.26
C ILE A 114 4.77 9.75 8.29
N ASP A 115 5.34 10.84 7.77
CA ASP A 115 4.66 12.13 7.68
C ASP A 115 3.54 12.08 6.61
N PRO A 116 2.26 12.35 6.98
CA PRO A 116 1.13 12.38 6.04
C PRO A 116 1.25 13.41 4.92
N GLU A 117 2.06 14.45 5.08
CA GLU A 117 2.25 15.50 4.07
C GLU A 117 3.14 15.06 2.90
N THR A 118 3.89 13.98 3.07
CA THR A 118 4.83 13.50 2.07
C THR A 118 4.16 12.78 0.90
N HIS A 119 4.90 12.62 -0.20
CA HIS A 119 4.51 11.77 -1.31
C HIS A 119 4.12 10.35 -0.85
N ALA A 120 4.98 9.71 -0.06
CA ALA A 120 4.72 8.41 0.56
C ALA A 120 3.38 8.37 1.33
N GLY A 121 3.10 9.38 2.18
CA GLY A 121 1.82 9.48 2.92
C GLY A 121 0.60 9.51 1.99
N ARG A 122 0.67 10.29 0.92
CA ARG A 122 -0.37 10.35 -0.12
C ARG A 122 -0.56 9.00 -0.83
N VAL A 123 0.54 8.31 -1.18
CA VAL A 123 0.49 7.00 -1.85
C VAL A 123 -0.29 5.99 -1.03
N LEU A 124 -0.08 5.96 0.30
CA LEU A 124 -0.79 5.04 1.18
C LEU A 124 -2.31 5.24 1.13
N VAL A 125 -2.74 6.50 1.26
CA VAL A 125 -4.16 6.85 1.31
C VAL A 125 -4.82 6.63 -0.05
N GLU A 126 -4.19 7.05 -1.15
CA GLU A 126 -4.76 6.89 -2.50
C GLU A 126 -4.88 5.41 -2.88
N ALA A 127 -3.86 4.59 -2.58
CA ALA A 127 -3.90 3.16 -2.88
C ALA A 127 -5.02 2.45 -2.12
N ASP A 128 -5.15 2.66 -0.81
CA ASP A 128 -6.22 2.05 0.00
C ASP A 128 -7.60 2.54 -0.46
N TYR A 129 -7.77 3.85 -0.65
CA TYR A 129 -9.05 4.40 -1.10
C TYR A 129 -9.48 3.83 -2.45
N ARG A 130 -8.55 3.75 -3.41
CA ARG A 130 -8.84 3.20 -4.74
C ARG A 130 -9.13 1.70 -4.71
N MET A 131 -8.42 0.91 -3.91
CA MET A 131 -8.74 -0.52 -3.70
C MET A 131 -10.19 -0.69 -3.25
N LYS A 132 -10.68 0.17 -2.35
CA LYS A 132 -12.07 0.14 -1.88
C LYS A 132 -13.06 0.50 -2.98
N LEU A 133 -12.76 1.50 -3.81
CA LEU A 133 -13.59 1.86 -4.96
C LEU A 133 -13.71 0.71 -5.97
N VAL A 134 -12.58 0.06 -6.29
CA VAL A 134 -12.52 -1.12 -7.17
C VAL A 134 -13.31 -2.29 -6.54
N GLY A 135 -13.07 -2.58 -5.26
CA GLY A 135 -13.75 -3.65 -4.54
C GLY A 135 -15.25 -3.45 -4.43
N MET A 136 -15.71 -2.20 -4.35
CA MET A 136 -17.13 -1.86 -4.35
C MET A 136 -17.72 -1.66 -5.75
N GLY A 137 -16.95 -1.85 -6.82
CA GLY A 137 -17.42 -1.67 -8.19
C GLY A 137 -17.86 -0.24 -8.51
N LEU A 138 -17.27 0.75 -7.83
CA LEU A 138 -17.44 2.18 -8.11
C LEU A 138 -16.40 2.70 -9.10
N GLU A 139 -15.28 1.98 -9.22
CA GLU A 139 -14.29 2.15 -10.27
C GLU A 139 -14.16 0.86 -11.09
N LYS A 140 -13.64 0.98 -12.32
CA LYS A 140 -13.48 -0.16 -13.22
C LYS A 140 -12.38 -1.08 -12.70
N SER A 141 -12.66 -2.37 -12.67
CA SER A 141 -11.63 -3.39 -12.42
C SER A 141 -11.22 -4.06 -13.72
N ILE A 142 -10.22 -4.93 -13.63
CA ILE A 142 -9.91 -5.91 -14.68
C ILE A 142 -10.83 -7.14 -14.55
N PRO A 143 -11.09 -7.90 -15.64
CA PRO A 143 -11.99 -9.04 -15.62
C PRO A 143 -11.65 -10.11 -14.57
N GLU A 144 -10.37 -10.29 -14.27
CA GLU A 144 -9.89 -11.27 -13.30
C GLU A 144 -10.13 -10.87 -11.84
N VAL A 145 -10.45 -9.60 -11.58
CA VAL A 145 -10.69 -9.09 -10.22
C VAL A 145 -12.11 -8.52 -10.15
N PRO A 146 -13.16 -9.36 -10.21
CA PRO A 146 -14.53 -8.88 -10.05
C PRO A 146 -14.73 -8.28 -8.66
N SER A 147 -15.57 -7.25 -8.61
CA SER A 147 -15.92 -6.56 -7.39
C SER A 147 -16.59 -7.51 -6.38
N TYR A 148 -16.56 -7.13 -5.11
CA TYR A 148 -17.26 -7.85 -4.05
C TYR A 148 -18.74 -8.05 -4.36
N LEU A 149 -19.40 -7.01 -4.89
CA LEU A 149 -20.82 -7.05 -5.22
C LEU A 149 -21.14 -8.02 -6.37
N GLU A 150 -20.22 -8.21 -7.31
CA GLU A 150 -20.38 -9.20 -8.40
C GLU A 150 -20.28 -10.63 -7.87
N ARG A 151 -19.48 -10.86 -6.84
CA ARG A 151 -19.26 -12.17 -6.19
C ARG A 151 -20.37 -12.58 -5.23
N LEU A 152 -21.23 -11.65 -4.79
CA LEU A 152 -22.35 -11.95 -3.91
C LEU A 152 -23.29 -12.98 -4.58
N GLN A 153 -23.26 -14.20 -4.08
CA GLN A 153 -24.24 -15.24 -4.40
C GLN A 153 -25.38 -15.16 -3.37
N VAL A 154 -26.61 -15.08 -3.85
CA VAL A 154 -27.79 -15.15 -2.98
C VAL A 154 -28.24 -16.60 -2.95
N THR A 155 -28.13 -17.24 -1.78
CA THR A 155 -28.70 -18.57 -1.59
C THR A 155 -30.22 -18.44 -1.46
N PRO A 156 -31.01 -19.14 -2.30
CA PRO A 156 -32.47 -19.12 -2.21
C PRO A 156 -33.00 -19.41 -0.82
N GLY A 157 -33.50 -18.40 -0.10
CA GLY A 157 -34.14 -18.57 1.22
C GLY A 157 -33.23 -18.30 2.42
N SER A 158 -32.05 -17.73 2.23
CA SER A 158 -31.34 -17.09 3.33
C SER A 158 -32.13 -15.87 3.81
N GLN A 159 -32.19 -15.68 5.14
CA GLN A 159 -32.49 -14.35 5.67
C GLN A 159 -31.38 -13.42 5.16
N GLY A 160 -31.73 -12.19 4.79
CA GLY A 160 -30.81 -11.25 4.13
C GLY A 160 -29.43 -11.21 4.79
N VAL A 161 -28.40 -10.94 3.99
CA VAL A 161 -27.01 -10.90 4.51
C VAL A 161 -26.98 -9.86 5.65
N PRO A 162 -26.51 -10.22 6.86
CA PRO A 162 -26.31 -9.26 7.95
C PRO A 162 -25.48 -8.07 7.49
N MET A 163 -25.55 -6.95 8.22
CA MET A 163 -24.64 -5.82 8.01
C MET A 163 -23.21 -6.24 8.38
N ASP A 164 -22.53 -6.89 7.45
CA ASP A 164 -21.12 -7.26 7.57
C ASP A 164 -20.27 -6.09 7.08
N VAL A 165 -19.47 -5.50 7.95
CA VAL A 165 -18.44 -4.55 7.49
C VAL A 165 -17.33 -5.37 6.85
N VAL A 166 -17.04 -5.07 5.59
CA VAL A 166 -15.89 -5.68 4.92
C VAL A 166 -14.66 -4.85 5.24
N ARG A 167 -13.62 -5.52 5.74
CA ARG A 167 -12.31 -4.93 5.94
C ARG A 167 -11.34 -5.50 4.92
N TRP A 168 -10.74 -4.65 4.12
CA TRP A 168 -9.61 -4.97 3.24
C TRP A 168 -8.43 -4.09 3.60
N TRP A 169 -7.22 -4.63 3.59
CA TRP A 169 -6.03 -3.81 3.78
C TRP A 169 -4.84 -4.37 3.01
N PHE A 170 -3.94 -3.48 2.59
CA PHE A 170 -2.67 -3.88 2.01
C PHE A 170 -1.67 -4.24 3.09
N THR A 171 -0.85 -5.25 2.79
CA THR A 171 0.34 -5.60 3.57
C THR A 171 1.38 -6.26 2.68
N MET A 172 2.52 -6.60 3.25
CA MET A 172 3.69 -7.14 2.55
C MET A 172 3.48 -8.58 2.05
N ASP A 173 4.01 -8.86 0.86
CA ASP A 173 4.08 -10.20 0.26
C ASP A 173 5.46 -10.50 -0.33
N TYR A 174 6.47 -10.51 0.54
CA TYR A 174 7.85 -10.80 0.18
C TYR A 174 8.24 -12.22 0.52
N ASP A 175 9.12 -12.78 -0.31
CA ASP A 175 9.84 -14.02 -0.01
C ASP A 175 10.93 -13.79 1.05
N ASP A 176 11.79 -14.78 1.26
CA ASP A 176 12.97 -14.61 2.10
C ASP A 176 14.01 -13.73 1.37
N ILE A 177 14.78 -12.96 2.14
CA ILE A 177 15.92 -12.20 1.64
C ILE A 177 17.00 -13.19 1.22
N VAL A 178 17.54 -13.05 0.03
CA VAL A 178 18.70 -13.84 -0.42
C VAL A 178 19.94 -12.94 -0.42
N THR A 179 21.05 -13.44 0.09
CA THR A 179 22.31 -12.68 0.18
C THR A 179 23.53 -13.55 -0.14
N ASP A 180 24.62 -12.95 -0.59
CA ASP A 180 25.88 -13.66 -0.80
C ASP A 180 26.56 -14.04 0.54
N GLU A 181 27.63 -14.85 0.48
CA GLU A 181 28.37 -15.29 1.67
C GLU A 181 28.94 -14.11 2.49
N SER A 182 29.35 -13.03 1.81
CA SER A 182 29.91 -11.84 2.46
C SER A 182 28.84 -10.88 2.99
N ARG A 183 27.56 -11.18 2.77
CA ARG A 183 26.42 -10.33 3.12
C ARG A 183 26.57 -8.90 2.59
N GLN A 184 27.04 -8.77 1.36
CA GLN A 184 27.26 -7.52 0.66
C GLN A 184 26.16 -7.26 -0.35
N VAL A 185 25.68 -8.30 -1.04
CA VAL A 185 24.63 -8.21 -2.05
C VAL A 185 23.38 -8.87 -1.50
N PHE A 186 22.25 -8.16 -1.60
CA PHE A 186 20.95 -8.63 -1.15
C PHE A 186 19.97 -8.52 -2.31
N THR A 187 19.15 -9.54 -2.50
CA THR A 187 17.95 -9.49 -3.33
C THR A 187 16.74 -9.87 -2.49
N PHE A 188 15.60 -9.26 -2.82
CA PHE A 188 14.34 -9.52 -2.15
C PHE A 188 13.22 -9.47 -3.18
N GLY A 189 12.53 -10.60 -3.31
CA GLY A 189 11.50 -10.82 -4.31
C GLY A 189 10.12 -11.11 -3.70
N GLY A 190 9.25 -11.68 -4.53
CA GLY A 190 7.84 -11.91 -4.23
C GLY A 190 6.95 -10.89 -4.94
N ASN A 191 5.65 -10.95 -4.66
CA ASN A 191 4.67 -10.00 -5.23
C ASN A 191 4.80 -8.60 -4.61
N GLY A 192 5.50 -8.48 -3.48
CA GLY A 192 5.74 -7.25 -2.73
C GLY A 192 4.54 -6.80 -1.91
N VAL A 193 3.35 -6.77 -2.53
CA VAL A 193 2.10 -6.32 -1.92
C VAL A 193 1.03 -7.40 -2.05
N LYS A 194 0.27 -7.62 -0.98
CA LYS A 194 -0.98 -8.39 -1.00
C LYS A 194 -2.11 -7.67 -0.30
N VAL A 195 -3.33 -8.10 -0.59
CA VAL A 195 -4.54 -7.69 0.13
C VAL A 195 -4.93 -8.78 1.11
N LEU A 196 -5.09 -8.40 2.38
CA LEU A 196 -5.74 -9.23 3.38
C LEU A 196 -7.17 -8.75 3.60
N SER A 197 -7.97 -9.62 4.21
CA SER A 197 -9.38 -9.37 4.39
C SER A 197 -9.91 -9.93 5.70
N GLU A 198 -10.98 -9.34 6.20
CA GLU A 198 -11.70 -9.78 7.39
C GLU A 198 -13.20 -9.43 7.23
N ASN A 199 -14.06 -10.35 7.66
CA ASN A 199 -15.48 -10.08 7.86
C ASN A 199 -15.65 -9.53 9.29
N GLU A 200 -16.15 -8.31 9.44
CA GLU A 200 -16.41 -7.71 10.74
C GLU A 200 -17.90 -7.61 11.03
N LEU A 201 -18.25 -7.71 12.30
CA LEU A 201 -19.61 -7.50 12.78
C LEU A 201 -19.70 -6.13 13.46
N LEU A 202 -20.90 -5.55 13.47
CA LEU A 202 -21.19 -4.38 14.29
C LEU A 202 -22.05 -4.78 15.49
N ASP A 203 -21.71 -4.29 16.68
CA ASP A 203 -22.59 -4.41 17.85
C ASP A 203 -23.70 -3.35 17.83
N GLN A 204 -24.56 -3.36 18.86
CA GLN A 204 -25.67 -2.42 19.03
C GLN A 204 -25.23 -0.96 19.27
N PHE A 205 -23.94 -0.73 19.55
CA PHE A 205 -23.34 0.58 19.77
C PHE A 205 -22.45 1.01 18.59
N GLY A 206 -22.51 0.29 17.46
CA GLY A 206 -21.70 0.55 16.28
C GLY A 206 -20.21 0.24 16.46
N ASN A 207 -19.81 -0.50 17.50
CA ASN A 207 -18.43 -0.98 17.63
C ASN A 207 -18.19 -2.11 16.64
N ARG A 208 -17.00 -2.09 16.03
CA ARG A 208 -16.52 -3.16 15.13
C ARG A 208 -15.98 -4.33 15.94
N ILE A 209 -16.55 -5.51 15.74
CA ILE A 209 -16.09 -6.77 16.30
C ILE A 209 -15.26 -7.49 15.24
N HIS A 210 -13.96 -7.61 15.51
CA HIS A 210 -13.00 -8.38 14.71
C HIS A 210 -13.27 -9.87 14.86
N THR A 211 -13.48 -10.57 13.74
CA THR A 211 -13.76 -12.01 13.75
C THR A 211 -12.52 -12.86 13.49
N GLY A 212 -11.45 -12.25 12.96
CA GLY A 212 -10.25 -12.93 12.46
C GLY A 212 -10.51 -13.89 11.30
N LYS A 213 -11.71 -13.86 10.69
CA LYS A 213 -12.13 -14.78 9.64
C LYS A 213 -12.41 -14.00 8.36
N SER A 214 -12.00 -14.58 7.24
CA SER A 214 -12.37 -14.10 5.91
C SER A 214 -12.97 -15.23 5.10
N LYS A 215 -14.17 -15.01 4.54
CA LYS A 215 -14.91 -16.02 3.79
C LYS A 215 -15.63 -15.42 2.59
N GLY A 216 -15.93 -16.30 1.62
CA GLY A 216 -16.81 -16.00 0.50
C GLY A 216 -16.32 -14.80 -0.33
N PRO A 217 -17.22 -13.86 -0.69
CA PRO A 217 -16.89 -12.70 -1.53
C PRO A 217 -15.77 -11.80 -0.98
N THR A 218 -15.67 -11.64 0.35
CA THR A 218 -14.62 -10.85 1.01
C THR A 218 -13.23 -11.42 0.77
N ALA A 219 -13.07 -12.73 1.01
CA ALA A 219 -11.83 -13.46 0.77
C ALA A 219 -11.50 -13.55 -0.73
N GLY A 220 -12.51 -13.83 -1.56
CA GLY A 220 -12.33 -13.98 -3.00
C GLY A 220 -11.80 -12.70 -3.66
N PHE A 221 -12.31 -11.53 -3.27
CA PHE A 221 -11.78 -10.25 -3.77
C PHE A 221 -10.31 -10.05 -3.39
N ALA A 222 -9.95 -10.27 -2.12
CA ALA A 222 -8.57 -10.09 -1.64
C ALA A 222 -7.59 -11.05 -2.31
N ASN A 223 -7.98 -12.31 -2.51
CA ASN A 223 -7.16 -13.30 -3.21
C ASN A 223 -6.92 -12.91 -4.66
N ASP A 224 -7.97 -12.55 -5.40
CA ASP A 224 -7.83 -12.22 -6.83
C ASP A 224 -7.08 -10.91 -7.02
N PHE A 225 -7.31 -9.92 -6.14
CA PHE A 225 -6.55 -8.67 -6.16
C PHE A 225 -5.05 -8.94 -5.95
N THR A 226 -4.71 -9.80 -4.99
CA THR A 226 -3.32 -10.20 -4.72
C THR A 226 -2.72 -10.93 -5.92
N LEU A 227 -3.41 -11.93 -6.45
CA LEU A 227 -2.94 -12.73 -7.58
C LEU A 227 -2.70 -11.91 -8.85
N HIS A 228 -3.53 -10.87 -9.06
CA HIS A 228 -3.47 -10.04 -10.25
C HIS A 228 -2.97 -8.61 -9.96
N PHE A 229 -2.21 -8.43 -8.88
CA PHE A 229 -1.70 -7.14 -8.42
C PHE A 229 -0.88 -6.41 -9.50
N GLU A 230 0.03 -7.11 -10.18
CA GLU A 230 0.85 -6.51 -11.26
C GLU A 230 -0.02 -6.03 -12.44
N LYS A 231 -1.02 -6.82 -12.83
CA LYS A 231 -1.94 -6.44 -13.91
C LYS A 231 -2.82 -5.25 -13.50
N LEU A 232 -3.27 -5.20 -12.25
CA LEU A 232 -3.97 -4.05 -11.68
C LEU A 232 -3.07 -2.82 -11.62
N SER A 233 -1.79 -2.98 -11.30
CA SER A 233 -0.81 -1.89 -11.25
C SER A 233 -0.55 -1.26 -12.63
N GLY A 234 -0.64 -2.06 -13.70
CA GLY A 234 -0.64 -1.53 -15.07
C GLY A 234 -1.90 -0.72 -15.43
N HIS A 235 -3.04 -0.99 -14.78
CA HIS A 235 -4.26 -0.20 -14.94
C HIS A 235 -4.30 1.02 -14.02
N TYR A 236 -3.74 0.88 -12.82
CA TYR A 236 -3.72 1.86 -11.75
C TYR A 236 -2.28 2.00 -11.21
N PRO A 237 -1.49 2.94 -11.77
CA PRO A 237 -0.08 3.11 -11.41
C PRO A 237 0.20 3.35 -9.92
N ILE A 238 -0.79 3.84 -9.17
CA ILE A 238 -0.69 4.02 -7.71
C ILE A 238 -0.31 2.74 -6.96
N TYR A 239 -0.73 1.57 -7.45
CA TYR A 239 -0.36 0.30 -6.83
C TYR A 239 1.12 -0.04 -7.07
N ARG A 240 1.69 0.42 -8.20
CA ARG A 240 3.13 0.32 -8.41
C ARG A 240 3.91 1.29 -7.53
N GLU A 241 3.41 2.50 -7.31
CA GLU A 241 4.01 3.44 -6.34
C GLU A 241 3.99 2.85 -4.92
N LEU A 242 2.89 2.20 -4.52
CA LEU A 242 2.82 1.49 -3.25
C LEU A 242 3.87 0.38 -3.13
N LYS A 243 4.04 -0.43 -4.19
CA LYS A 243 5.08 -1.47 -4.21
C LYS A 243 6.48 -0.86 -4.13
N ASN A 244 6.75 0.20 -4.89
CA ASN A 244 8.03 0.92 -4.85
C ASN A 244 8.32 1.44 -3.44
N LEU A 245 7.33 1.98 -2.73
CA LEU A 245 7.47 2.44 -1.36
C LEU A 245 7.81 1.28 -0.40
N PHE A 246 7.17 0.11 -0.56
CA PHE A 246 7.50 -1.08 0.22
C PHE A 246 8.92 -1.58 -0.08
N ASP A 247 9.32 -1.63 -1.37
CA ASP A 247 10.66 -2.05 -1.77
C ASP A 247 11.74 -1.13 -1.18
N LEU A 248 11.54 0.20 -1.25
CA LEU A 248 12.42 1.20 -0.63
C LEU A 248 12.51 1.05 0.89
N SER A 249 11.38 0.71 1.52
CA SER A 249 11.32 0.48 2.97
C SER A 249 12.08 -0.78 3.39
N ILE A 250 12.01 -1.84 2.59
CA ILE A 250 12.83 -3.05 2.80
C ILE A 250 14.31 -2.74 2.61
N ALA A 251 14.68 -2.00 1.57
CA ALA A 251 16.06 -1.56 1.35
C ALA A 251 16.58 -0.74 2.55
N ALA A 252 15.84 0.27 3.00
CA ALA A 252 16.19 1.08 4.17
C ALA A 252 16.34 0.24 5.45
N ALA A 253 15.43 -0.73 5.67
CA ALA A 253 15.50 -1.63 6.80
C ALA A 253 16.70 -2.60 6.73
N LEU A 254 17.08 -3.06 5.54
CA LEU A 254 18.29 -3.84 5.33
C LEU A 254 19.55 -3.02 5.62
N ILE A 255 19.61 -1.77 5.14
CA ILE A 255 20.73 -0.85 5.43
C ILE A 255 20.93 -0.76 6.94
N ARG A 256 19.86 -0.52 7.69
CA ARG A 256 19.92 -0.44 9.16
C ARG A 256 20.29 -1.77 9.82
N ASN A 257 19.58 -2.85 9.50
CA ASN A 257 19.69 -4.12 10.24
C ASN A 257 20.97 -4.90 9.93
N GLN A 258 21.50 -4.77 8.71
CA GLN A 258 22.78 -5.35 8.32
C GLN A 258 23.95 -4.39 8.55
N ALA A 259 23.68 -3.23 9.16
CA ALA A 259 24.64 -2.18 9.45
C ALA A 259 25.44 -1.75 8.20
N LEU A 260 24.78 -1.69 7.04
CA LEU A 260 25.44 -1.37 5.77
C LEU A 260 25.97 0.06 5.78
N ASP A 261 25.24 0.99 6.42
CA ASP A 261 25.69 2.35 6.69
C ASP A 261 27.05 2.38 7.41
N ARG A 262 27.19 1.62 8.49
CA ARG A 262 28.43 1.56 9.27
C ARG A 262 29.56 0.84 8.52
N ARG A 263 29.23 -0.22 7.77
CA ARG A 263 30.19 -0.97 6.96
C ARG A 263 30.69 -0.16 5.77
N ALA A 264 29.85 0.71 5.22
CA ALA A 264 30.19 1.67 4.18
C ALA A 264 30.95 2.91 4.72
N GLY A 265 30.90 3.16 6.04
CA GLY A 265 31.36 4.42 6.60
C GLY A 265 30.45 5.61 6.24
N TRP A 266 29.22 5.35 5.80
CA TRP A 266 28.27 6.36 5.40
C TRP A 266 27.54 6.96 6.61
N ASN A 267 27.66 8.27 6.77
CA ASN A 267 26.88 9.01 7.76
C ASN A 267 25.60 9.55 7.12
N LEU A 268 24.45 9.10 7.64
CA LEU A 268 23.12 9.49 7.19
C LEU A 268 22.75 10.95 7.46
N THR A 269 23.65 11.82 7.93
CA THR A 269 23.36 13.20 8.37
C THR A 269 22.45 13.97 7.40
N PHE A 270 22.72 13.93 6.10
CA PHE A 270 21.93 14.69 5.11
C PHE A 270 20.51 14.10 4.88
N PHE A 271 20.35 12.78 4.93
CA PHE A 271 19.05 12.12 4.75
C PHE A 271 18.34 11.77 6.07
N GLY A 272 19.01 11.97 7.20
CA GLY A 272 18.49 11.75 8.54
C GLY A 272 17.46 12.80 8.94
N ASN A 273 16.99 12.72 10.17
CA ASN A 273 16.05 13.70 10.70
C ASN A 273 16.71 15.06 10.93
N PRO A 274 15.99 16.16 10.71
CA PRO A 274 16.43 17.47 11.14
C PRO A 274 16.78 17.45 12.63
N THR A 275 17.97 17.90 12.98
CA THR A 275 18.34 18.18 14.38
C THR A 275 18.08 19.65 14.67
N SER A 276 17.95 20.01 15.95
CA SER A 276 17.73 21.40 16.37
C SER A 276 18.86 22.38 15.97
N ASP A 277 20.01 21.87 15.53
CA ASP A 277 21.25 22.64 15.31
C ASP A 277 21.72 22.66 13.85
N GLY A 278 20.98 22.11 12.88
CA GLY A 278 21.47 21.97 11.50
C GLY A 278 20.40 22.13 10.41
N ASP A 279 20.62 23.11 9.52
CA ASP A 279 19.81 23.36 8.31
C ASP A 279 20.19 22.47 7.12
N PHE A 280 21.28 21.70 7.21
CA PHE A 280 21.81 20.91 6.08
C PHE A 280 21.23 19.49 6.05
N VAL A 281 19.92 19.40 5.86
CA VAL A 281 19.17 18.15 5.68
C VAL A 281 18.31 18.21 4.42
N TYR A 282 18.07 17.05 3.83
CA TYR A 282 17.13 16.91 2.72
C TYR A 282 15.71 17.14 3.23
N HIS A 283 14.94 17.94 2.51
CA HIS A 283 13.55 18.23 2.83
C HIS A 283 12.66 17.58 1.76
N PRO A 284 12.02 16.42 2.06
CA PRO A 284 11.01 15.87 1.18
C PRO A 284 9.92 16.90 0.90
N SER A 285 9.38 16.87 -0.31
CA SER A 285 8.28 17.75 -0.70
C SER A 285 7.06 17.47 0.18
N SER A 286 6.50 18.53 0.78
CA SER A 286 5.24 18.48 1.53
C SER A 286 4.06 18.93 0.66
N GLY A 287 2.93 18.27 0.84
CA GLY A 287 1.66 18.56 0.18
C GLY A 287 0.49 18.64 1.17
N LYS A 288 -0.72 18.81 0.64
CA LYS A 288 -1.93 18.87 1.47
C LYS A 288 -2.31 17.48 1.98
N VAL A 289 -2.59 17.39 3.28
CA VAL A 289 -3.13 16.17 3.90
C VAL A 289 -4.65 16.09 3.71
N ALA A 290 -5.13 14.93 3.27
CA ALA A 290 -6.53 14.56 3.38
C ALA A 290 -6.78 13.91 4.74
N ASN A 291 -7.54 14.57 5.61
CA ASN A 291 -7.88 14.03 6.95
C ASN A 291 -9.23 13.29 6.97
N GLU A 292 -10.04 13.47 5.93
CA GLU A 292 -11.34 12.82 5.81
C GLU A 292 -11.69 12.55 4.34
N VAL A 293 -12.53 11.55 4.11
CA VAL A 293 -13.03 11.20 2.77
C VAL A 293 -14.47 10.72 2.84
N ALA A 294 -15.21 10.89 1.74
CA ALA A 294 -16.54 10.31 1.61
C ALA A 294 -16.48 8.79 1.76
N SER A 295 -17.42 8.23 2.51
CA SER A 295 -17.48 6.78 2.70
C SER A 295 -17.65 6.03 1.38
N VAL A 296 -16.81 5.01 1.20
CA VAL A 296 -16.92 4.10 0.06
C VAL A 296 -18.01 3.08 0.34
N MET A 297 -19.12 3.21 -0.37
CA MET A 297 -20.25 2.29 -0.31
C MET A 297 -20.90 2.10 -1.67
N ASN A 298 -21.31 0.88 -1.96
CA ASN A 298 -22.16 0.57 -3.09
C ASN A 298 -23.24 -0.44 -2.69
N HIS A 299 -24.21 -0.70 -3.55
CA HIS A 299 -25.31 -1.62 -3.28
C HIS A 299 -25.65 -2.40 -4.55
N ARG A 300 -26.13 -3.64 -4.40
CA ARG A 300 -26.61 -4.45 -5.52
C ARG A 300 -27.97 -5.04 -5.21
N VAL A 301 -28.97 -4.64 -5.99
CA VAL A 301 -30.31 -5.23 -5.91
C VAL A 301 -30.30 -6.54 -6.70
N ILE A 302 -30.26 -7.67 -6.01
CA ILE A 302 -30.41 -8.99 -6.62
C ILE A 302 -31.88 -9.37 -6.53
N SER A 303 -32.56 -9.54 -7.66
CA SER A 303 -33.98 -9.87 -7.69
C SER A 303 -34.18 -11.38 -7.70
N GLU A 304 -34.55 -11.97 -6.57
CA GLU A 304 -35.05 -13.35 -6.52
C GLU A 304 -36.59 -13.35 -6.49
N ARG A 305 -37.23 -14.13 -7.37
CA ARG A 305 -38.69 -14.26 -7.40
C ARG A 305 -39.12 -15.44 -6.52
N LYS A 306 -39.35 -15.20 -5.23
CA LYS A 306 -39.96 -16.19 -4.32
C LYS A 306 -41.37 -15.76 -3.92
N GLN A 307 -42.36 -16.61 -4.21
CA GLN A 307 -43.73 -16.57 -3.66
C GLN A 307 -44.25 -15.14 -3.33
N ARG A 308 -44.30 -14.25 -4.36
CA ARG A 308 -44.78 -12.84 -4.29
C ARG A 308 -43.88 -11.80 -3.61
N SER A 309 -42.61 -12.07 -3.30
CA SER A 309 -41.68 -11.08 -2.75
C SER A 309 -40.32 -11.04 -3.48
N THR A 310 -39.72 -9.85 -3.53
CA THR A 310 -38.35 -9.59 -4.01
C THR A 310 -37.46 -9.32 -2.79
N VAL A 311 -36.46 -10.18 -2.55
CA VAL A 311 -35.45 -9.95 -1.51
C VAL A 311 -34.44 -8.93 -2.05
N LYS A 312 -34.08 -7.92 -1.26
CA LYS A 312 -33.08 -6.91 -1.64
C LYS A 312 -31.82 -7.11 -0.81
N HIS A 313 -30.69 -7.30 -1.47
CA HIS A 313 -29.39 -7.33 -0.81
C HIS A 313 -28.85 -5.90 -0.73
N THR A 314 -28.46 -5.48 0.47
CA THR A 314 -27.90 -4.16 0.78
C THR A 314 -26.67 -4.42 1.63
N LEU A 315 -25.49 -3.95 1.23
CA LEU A 315 -24.28 -4.16 2.00
C LEU A 315 -23.15 -3.25 1.50
N VAL A 316 -22.16 -2.74 2.25
CA VAL A 316 -21.96 -2.11 3.59
C VAL A 316 -20.71 -1.22 3.35
N GLY A 317 -20.53 -0.15 4.12
CA GLY A 317 -19.29 0.65 4.05
C GLY A 317 -18.03 -0.21 4.15
N VAL A 318 -17.02 0.12 3.35
CA VAL A 318 -15.71 -0.54 3.42
C VAL A 318 -14.82 0.19 4.42
N SER A 319 -14.13 -0.58 5.25
CA SER A 319 -13.04 -0.08 6.07
C SER A 319 -11.73 -0.76 5.68
N GLY A 320 -10.60 -0.20 6.10
CA GLY A 320 -9.32 -0.71 5.64
C GLY A 320 -8.15 0.18 5.94
N GLY A 321 -7.07 -0.06 5.23
CA GLY A 321 -5.85 0.69 5.36
C GLY A 321 -4.66 -0.01 4.73
N ILE A 322 -3.49 0.40 5.15
CA ILE A 322 -2.21 -0.23 4.81
C ILE A 322 -1.48 -0.51 6.11
N SER A 323 -0.84 -1.68 6.19
CA SER A 323 0.03 -2.03 7.31
C SER A 323 1.34 -2.60 6.78
N PHE A 324 2.43 -1.92 7.09
CA PHE A 324 3.79 -2.31 6.74
C PHE A 324 4.66 -2.43 8.00
N ASP A 325 5.50 -3.47 8.05
CA ASP A 325 6.40 -3.73 9.17
C ASP A 325 7.66 -4.47 8.66
N ALA A 326 8.66 -3.70 8.20
CA ALA A 326 9.84 -4.27 7.56
C ALA A 326 10.51 -5.39 8.37
N MET A 327 10.48 -5.30 9.70
CA MET A 327 11.13 -6.27 10.60
C MET A 327 10.56 -7.69 10.47
N GLN A 328 9.35 -7.85 9.94
CA GLN A 328 8.79 -9.18 9.66
C GLN A 328 9.50 -9.87 8.48
N VAL A 329 10.12 -9.09 7.59
CA VAL A 329 10.82 -9.56 6.39
C VAL A 329 12.33 -9.61 6.63
N VAL A 330 12.95 -8.53 7.13
CA VAL A 330 14.43 -8.40 7.23
C VAL A 330 15.05 -9.05 8.47
N LYS A 331 14.36 -10.03 9.07
CA LYS A 331 14.85 -10.77 10.24
C LYS A 331 15.81 -11.89 9.83
N PRO A 332 16.80 -12.25 10.67
CA PRO A 332 17.79 -13.28 10.33
C PRO A 332 17.20 -14.63 9.93
N SER A 333 16.03 -15.01 10.46
CA SER A 333 15.36 -16.27 10.12
C SER A 333 14.72 -16.30 8.72
N ARG A 334 14.68 -15.15 8.04
CA ARG A 334 14.23 -14.99 6.64
C ARG A 334 15.37 -14.50 5.75
N THR A 335 16.62 -14.77 6.13
CA THR A 335 17.78 -14.45 5.32
C THR A 335 18.49 -15.73 4.94
N ILE A 336 18.56 -16.01 3.64
CA ILE A 336 19.15 -17.21 3.06
C ILE A 336 20.42 -16.81 2.31
N THR A 337 21.49 -17.58 2.53
CA THR A 337 22.72 -17.43 1.74
C THR A 337 22.56 -18.11 0.38
N ASP A 338 22.82 -17.38 -0.70
CA ASP A 338 22.93 -17.92 -2.04
C ASP A 338 24.12 -18.88 -2.12
N LYS A 339 23.83 -20.14 -2.45
CA LYS A 339 24.84 -21.20 -2.61
C LYS A 339 25.27 -21.40 -4.06
N SER A 340 24.59 -20.77 -5.01
CA SER A 340 24.89 -20.88 -6.45
C SER A 340 26.10 -20.01 -6.84
N GLY A 341 26.35 -18.94 -6.09
CA GLY A 341 27.37 -17.94 -6.41
C GLY A 341 26.91 -16.91 -7.44
N GLU A 342 25.63 -16.91 -7.81
CA GLU A 342 25.06 -15.91 -8.72
C GLU A 342 25.19 -14.51 -8.14
N LEU A 343 24.84 -14.32 -6.86
CA LEU A 343 24.92 -13.00 -6.22
C LEU A 343 26.35 -12.48 -6.06
N SER A 344 27.31 -13.34 -5.74
CA SER A 344 28.72 -12.96 -5.62
C SER A 344 29.39 -12.70 -6.97
N SER A 345 28.80 -13.18 -8.07
CA SER A 345 29.28 -12.93 -9.43
C SER A 345 28.82 -11.58 -10.00
N LEU A 346 27.83 -10.92 -9.37
CA LEU A 346 27.34 -9.62 -9.79
C LEU A 346 28.43 -8.55 -9.59
N GLN A 347 28.73 -7.83 -10.66
CA GLN A 347 29.67 -6.72 -10.62
C GLN A 347 28.89 -5.41 -10.48
N PHE A 348 29.12 -4.71 -9.38
CA PHE A 348 28.64 -3.35 -9.18
C PHE A 348 29.83 -2.41 -9.37
N GLU A 349 29.85 -1.67 -10.47
CA GLU A 349 30.86 -0.66 -10.72
C GLU A 349 30.42 0.68 -10.13
N SER A 350 31.21 1.22 -9.21
CA SER A 350 31.08 2.61 -8.78
C SER A 350 31.95 3.49 -9.66
N ASN A 351 31.31 4.24 -10.55
CA ASN A 351 31.97 5.34 -11.27
C ASN A 351 31.73 6.62 -10.47
N GLN A 352 32.63 6.92 -9.53
CA GLN A 352 32.58 8.21 -8.85
C GLN A 352 32.63 9.34 -9.89
N PRO A 353 31.65 10.26 -9.90
CA PRO A 353 31.67 11.37 -10.84
C PRO A 353 32.94 12.18 -10.65
N ALA A 354 33.48 12.67 -11.77
CA ALA A 354 34.70 13.49 -11.75
C ALA A 354 34.57 14.76 -10.90
N GLU A 355 33.34 15.23 -10.69
CA GLU A 355 33.03 16.39 -9.83
C GLU A 355 32.07 16.03 -8.68
N PRO A 356 32.39 16.42 -7.42
CA PRO A 356 31.55 16.15 -6.24
C PRO A 356 30.18 16.84 -6.24
N THR A 357 29.96 17.82 -7.13
CA THR A 357 28.74 18.65 -7.17
C THR A 357 27.66 18.10 -8.08
N THR A 358 27.92 17.02 -8.81
CA THR A 358 26.96 16.44 -9.75
C THR A 358 26.11 15.40 -9.03
N TRP A 359 24.82 15.70 -8.85
CA TRP A 359 23.83 14.72 -8.43
C TRP A 359 23.61 13.73 -9.59
N TRP A 360 23.98 12.47 -9.40
CA TRP A 360 24.03 11.45 -10.46
C TRP A 360 22.73 10.61 -10.55
N TRP A 361 21.73 10.98 -9.75
CA TRP A 361 20.42 10.32 -9.68
C TRP A 361 19.35 11.03 -10.52
N ASP A 362 19.71 11.97 -11.39
CA ASP A 362 18.79 12.66 -12.31
C ASP A 362 19.44 12.91 -13.68
#